data_AF-E6PRH4-F1
#
_entry.id   AF-E6PRH4-F1
#
_cell.length_a   1.000
_cell.length_b   1.000
_cell.length_c   1.000
_cell.angle_alpha   90.00
_cell.angle_beta   90.00
_cell.angle_gamma   90.00
#
_symmetry.space_group_name_H-M   'P 1'
#
loop_
_entity.id
_entity.type
_entity.pdbx_description
1 polymer ?
#
loop_
_entity_poly.entity_id
_entity_poly.type
_entity_poly.pdbx_seq_one_letter_code
_entity_poly.pdbx_strand_id
1 'polypeptide(L)'
;MAEEHGVDLVEIAPTAVPPVCRLMDYGKFKYQEQKKTHEAKLKQKQIQIKEVKFRPATDEGDYLIKIRNLKRFLDDGDKAKVSLRFRGREITHQDIGMRLLERVRDDLEPHGQVEQMPRLEGRQMIMVLSPRKKK
;
A
#
# COMPACT_ATOMS: atom_id res chain seq x y z
N MET A 1 13.87 -45.95 -19.67
CA MET A 1 13.57 -44.75 -20.47
C MET A 1 13.84 -43.43 -19.74
N ALA A 2 13.34 -43.19 -18.53
CA ALA A 2 13.66 -41.96 -17.76
C ALA A 2 15.05 -42.03 -17.08
N GLU A 3 15.35 -43.15 -16.41
CA GLU A 3 16.66 -43.42 -15.79
C GLU A 3 17.82 -43.43 -16.80
N GLU A 4 17.54 -43.82 -18.05
CA GLU A 4 18.52 -43.81 -19.15
C GLU A 4 18.92 -42.39 -19.60
N HIS A 5 18.09 -41.38 -19.32
CA HIS A 5 18.30 -40.00 -19.73
C HIS A 5 18.62 -39.07 -18.55
N GLY A 6 18.69 -39.58 -17.31
CA GLY A 6 18.98 -38.80 -16.12
C GLY A 6 17.93 -37.71 -15.80
N VAL A 7 16.66 -37.95 -16.17
CA VAL A 7 15.54 -37.01 -15.98
C VAL A 7 14.43 -37.64 -15.16
N ASP A 8 13.67 -36.83 -14.41
CA ASP A 8 12.56 -37.31 -13.59
C ASP A 8 11.26 -37.47 -14.41
N LEU A 9 10.44 -38.45 -14.06
CA LEU A 9 9.06 -38.54 -14.52
C LEU A 9 8.17 -37.71 -13.57
N VAL A 10 7.68 -36.57 -14.04
CA VAL A 10 6.88 -35.65 -13.22
C VAL A 10 5.44 -35.64 -13.70
N GLU A 11 4.51 -35.90 -12.78
CA GLU A 11 3.06 -35.81 -13.02
C GLU A 11 2.61 -34.35 -12.97
N ILE A 12 2.26 -33.77 -14.13
CA ILE A 12 1.85 -32.35 -14.21
C ILE A 12 0.35 -32.19 -13.95
N ALA A 13 -0.45 -33.15 -14.41
CA ALA A 13 -1.92 -33.08 -14.37
C ALA A 13 -2.50 -34.37 -13.76
N PRO A 14 -2.57 -34.45 -12.41
CA PRO A 14 -3.13 -35.63 -11.73
C PRO A 14 -4.65 -35.75 -11.89
N THR A 15 -5.32 -34.70 -12.36
CA THR A 15 -6.79 -34.64 -12.52
C THR A 15 -7.27 -35.03 -13.93
N ALA A 16 -6.36 -35.29 -14.88
CA ALA A 16 -6.72 -35.76 -16.22
C ALA A 16 -6.87 -37.29 -16.25
N VAL A 17 -7.76 -37.81 -17.11
CA VAL A 17 -7.92 -39.26 -17.34
C VAL A 17 -7.55 -39.57 -18.80
N PRO A 18 -6.44 -40.27 -19.07
CA PRO A 18 -5.41 -40.75 -18.15
C PRO A 18 -4.46 -39.63 -17.64
N PRO A 19 -3.80 -39.81 -16.48
CA PRO A 19 -2.87 -38.83 -15.92
C PRO A 19 -1.71 -38.54 -16.88
N VAL A 20 -1.38 -37.26 -17.04
CA VAL A 20 -0.36 -36.83 -18.00
C VAL A 20 0.97 -36.62 -17.27
N CYS A 21 1.89 -37.55 -17.50
CA CYS A 21 3.26 -37.51 -16.99
C CYS A 21 4.19 -36.92 -18.06
N ARG A 22 5.11 -36.03 -17.66
CA ARG A 22 6.11 -35.45 -18.55
C ARG A 22 7.50 -35.74 -17.99
N LEU A 23 8.41 -36.15 -18.87
CA LEU A 23 9.83 -36.26 -18.53
C LEU A 23 10.42 -34.85 -18.41
N MET A 24 10.83 -34.46 -17.21
CA MET A 24 11.50 -33.19 -16.94
C MET A 24 12.39 -33.29 -15.70
N ASP A 25 13.43 -32.46 -15.64
CA ASP A 25 14.20 -32.27 -14.41
C ASP A 25 13.39 -31.43 -13.41
N TYR A 26 12.93 -32.08 -12.33
CA TYR A 26 12.06 -31.46 -11.34
C TYR A 26 12.77 -30.33 -10.58
N GLY A 27 14.08 -30.49 -10.32
CA GLY A 27 14.90 -29.49 -9.64
C GLY A 27 15.04 -28.21 -10.46
N LYS A 28 15.34 -28.34 -11.76
CA LYS A 28 15.43 -27.22 -12.70
C LYS A 28 14.08 -26.53 -12.89
N PHE A 29 12.98 -27.28 -12.94
CA PHE A 29 11.63 -26.72 -13.04
C PHE A 29 11.26 -25.91 -11.78
N LYS A 30 11.48 -26.47 -10.58
CA LYS A 30 11.27 -25.77 -9.30
C LYS A 30 12.10 -24.50 -9.19
N TYR A 31 13.36 -24.54 -9.62
CA TYR A 31 14.21 -23.35 -9.63
C TYR A 31 13.68 -22.25 -10.56
N GLN A 32 13.23 -22.61 -11.77
CA GLN A 32 12.64 -21.66 -12.71
C GLN A 32 11.32 -21.07 -12.20
N GLU A 33 10.47 -21.88 -11.55
CA GLU A 33 9.22 -21.43 -10.95
C GLU A 33 9.47 -20.48 -9.76
N GLN A 34 10.42 -20.82 -8.89
CA GLN A 34 10.87 -19.93 -7.81
C GLN A 34 11.47 -18.64 -8.34
N LYS A 35 12.29 -18.69 -9.40
CA LYS A 35 12.85 -17.49 -10.01
C LYS A 35 11.75 -16.61 -10.62
N LYS A 36 10.80 -17.18 -11.36
CA LYS A 36 9.65 -16.45 -11.92
C LYS A 36 8.78 -15.82 -10.83
N THR A 37 8.48 -16.54 -9.76
CA THR A 37 7.69 -16.00 -8.64
C THR A 37 8.45 -14.92 -7.87
N HIS A 38 9.76 -15.04 -7.72
CA HIS A 38 10.61 -14.01 -7.12
C HIS A 38 10.64 -12.74 -8.01
N GLU A 39 10.86 -12.90 -9.31
CA GLU A 39 10.82 -11.78 -10.26
C GLU A 39 9.44 -11.11 -10.29
N ALA A 40 8.35 -11.87 -10.19
CA ALA A 40 6.99 -11.32 -10.09
C ALA A 40 6.79 -10.54 -8.78
N LYS A 41 7.27 -11.05 -7.65
CA LYS A 41 7.23 -10.34 -6.35
C LYS A 41 8.06 -9.06 -6.35
N LEU A 42 9.23 -9.06 -6.99
CA LEU A 42 10.08 -7.87 -7.12
C LEU A 42 9.44 -6.79 -7.99
N LYS A 43 8.73 -7.19 -9.05
CA LYS A 43 8.03 -6.27 -9.97
C LYS A 43 6.73 -5.72 -9.37
N GLN A 44 6.21 -6.31 -8.30
CA GLN A 44 5.01 -5.81 -7.63
C GLN A 44 5.33 -4.49 -6.89
N LYS A 45 4.69 -3.40 -7.33
CA LYS A 45 4.78 -2.11 -6.64
C LYS A 45 4.19 -2.23 -5.23
N GLN A 46 5.03 -2.15 -4.21
CA GLN A 46 4.59 -2.13 -2.82
C GLN A 46 4.02 -0.75 -2.49
N ILE A 47 2.72 -0.70 -2.21
CA ILE A 47 2.05 0.52 -1.74
C ILE A 47 2.32 0.64 -0.25
N GLN A 48 3.07 1.67 0.16
CA GLN A 48 3.35 1.94 1.56
C GLN A 48 2.35 2.96 2.13
N ILE A 49 2.17 2.93 3.46
CA ILE A 49 1.40 3.94 4.18
C ILE A 49 2.38 4.93 4.78
N LYS A 50 2.39 6.17 4.28
CA LYS A 50 3.22 7.27 4.78
C LYS A 50 2.41 8.10 5.75
N GLU A 51 2.86 8.20 7.00
CA GLU A 51 2.17 8.98 8.03
C GLU A 51 2.73 10.40 8.15
N VAL A 52 1.85 11.40 8.13
CA VAL A 52 2.19 12.81 8.38
C VAL A 52 1.42 13.31 9.60
N LYS A 53 2.15 13.85 10.57
CA LYS A 53 1.61 14.29 11.86
C LYS A 53 1.37 15.80 11.87
N PHE A 54 0.14 16.20 12.22
CA PHE A 54 -0.27 17.58 12.38
C PHE A 54 -0.51 17.91 13.87
N ARG A 55 -0.41 19.20 14.18
CA ARG A 55 -0.77 19.75 15.48
C ARG A 55 -1.94 20.74 15.29
N PRO A 56 -2.79 20.95 16.29
CA PRO A 56 -3.88 21.92 16.21
C PRO A 56 -3.38 23.35 15.95
N ALA A 57 -2.23 23.71 16.54
CA ALA A 57 -1.56 25.00 16.34
C ALA A 57 -0.49 24.95 15.22
N THR A 58 -0.77 24.27 14.10
CA THR A 58 0.14 24.25 12.94
C THR A 58 0.11 25.62 12.24
N ASP A 59 1.30 26.19 12.04
CA ASP A 59 1.50 27.42 11.27
C ASP A 59 1.29 27.18 9.76
N GLU A 60 0.97 28.23 9.01
CA GLU A 60 0.72 28.13 7.57
C GLU A 60 1.95 27.64 6.80
N GLY A 61 3.16 28.02 7.20
CA GLY A 61 4.39 27.53 6.58
C GLY A 61 4.58 26.01 6.76
N ASP A 62 4.36 25.51 7.98
CA ASP A 62 4.43 24.07 8.30
C ASP A 62 3.32 23.28 7.58
N TYR A 63 2.12 23.87 7.47
CA TYR A 63 1.01 23.30 6.71
C TYR A 63 1.36 23.08 5.24
N LEU A 64 1.86 24.11 4.55
CA LEU A 64 2.19 24.04 3.13
C LEU A 64 3.28 23.01 2.83
N ILE A 65 4.29 22.90 3.70
CA ILE A 65 5.36 21.90 3.57
C ILE A 65 4.76 20.48 3.68
N LYS A 66 3.88 20.25 4.65
CA LYS A 66 3.23 18.93 4.82
C LYS A 66 2.30 18.59 3.66
N ILE A 67 1.52 19.54 3.15
CA ILE A 67 0.70 19.33 1.95
C ILE A 67 1.55 18.95 0.75
N ARG A 68 2.69 19.63 0.53
CA ARG A 68 3.60 19.28 -0.57
C ARG A 68 4.12 17.84 -0.45
N ASN A 69 4.47 17.41 0.75
CA ASN A 69 4.91 16.03 1.01
C ASN A 69 3.78 15.02 0.79
N LEU A 70 2.56 15.33 1.25
CA LEU A 70 1.37 14.49 1.03
C LEU A 70 1.05 14.34 -0.46
N LYS A 71 1.12 15.43 -1.23
CA LYS A 71 0.97 15.40 -2.70
C LYS A 71 2.01 14.49 -3.35
N ARG A 72 3.26 14.57 -2.91
CA ARG A 72 4.34 13.70 -3.41
C ARG A 72 4.06 12.23 -3.12
N PHE A 73 3.66 11.88 -1.90
CA PHE A 73 3.33 10.49 -1.54
C PHE A 73 2.18 9.93 -2.38
N LEU A 74 1.13 10.73 -2.59
CA LEU A 74 0.00 10.33 -3.43
C LEU A 74 0.40 10.19 -4.90
N ASP A 75 1.27 11.05 -5.44
CA ASP A 75 1.74 10.92 -6.83
C ASP A 75 2.68 9.71 -7.01
N ASP A 76 3.50 9.39 -5.99
CA ASP A 76 4.33 8.19 -5.94
C ASP A 76 3.47 6.91 -5.84
N GLY A 77 2.18 7.01 -5.54
CA GLY A 77 1.23 5.90 -5.42
C GLY A 77 1.22 5.23 -4.05
N ASP A 78 1.76 5.91 -3.03
CA ASP A 78 1.63 5.53 -1.63
C ASP A 78 0.33 6.06 -1.02
N LYS A 79 -0.13 5.39 0.04
CA LYS A 79 -1.24 5.89 0.85
C LYS A 79 -0.73 6.91 1.85
N ALA A 80 -1.48 7.98 2.05
CA ALA A 80 -1.16 9.04 2.97
C ALA A 80 -2.05 8.97 4.21
N LYS A 81 -1.45 8.72 5.38
CA LYS A 81 -2.13 8.75 6.69
C LYS A 81 -1.88 10.10 7.35
N VAL A 82 -2.91 10.90 7.50
CA VAL A 82 -2.86 12.18 8.20
C VAL A 82 -3.29 11.96 9.64
N SER A 83 -2.43 12.30 10.59
CA SER A 83 -2.68 12.10 12.03
C SER A 83 -2.55 13.42 12.77
N LEU A 84 -3.65 13.89 13.36
CA LEU A 84 -3.67 15.05 14.24
C LEU A 84 -3.62 14.59 15.68
N ARG A 85 -2.63 15.04 16.46
CA ARG A 85 -2.51 14.68 17.88
C ARG A 85 -2.98 15.83 18.76
N PHE A 86 -3.95 15.56 19.64
CA PHE A 86 -4.40 16.50 20.66
C PHE A 86 -3.56 16.33 21.94
N ARG A 87 -3.22 17.44 22.62
CA ARG A 87 -2.62 17.41 23.97
C ARG A 87 -3.66 17.85 25.01
N GLY A 88 -3.70 17.15 26.14
CA GLY A 88 -4.47 17.59 27.31
C GLY A 88 -5.97 17.75 27.03
N ARG A 89 -6.48 18.97 27.27
CA ARG A 89 -7.88 19.39 27.10
C ARG A 89 -8.25 19.75 25.66
N GLU A 90 -7.30 19.75 24.72
CA GLU A 90 -7.56 20.10 23.31
C GLU A 90 -8.51 19.13 22.60
N ILE A 91 -8.83 17.98 23.20
CA ILE A 91 -9.84 17.04 22.68
C ILE A 91 -11.24 17.66 22.61
N THR A 92 -11.50 18.78 23.31
CA THR A 92 -12.76 19.52 23.17
C THR A 92 -12.80 20.35 21.89
N HIS A 93 -11.64 20.66 21.29
CA HIS A 93 -11.54 21.40 20.04
C HIS A 93 -11.48 20.46 18.82
N GLN A 94 -12.39 19.49 18.78
CA GLN A 94 -12.50 18.56 17.64
C GLN A 94 -12.81 19.31 16.35
N ASP A 95 -13.62 20.37 16.44
CA ASP A 95 -13.92 21.27 15.32
C ASP A 95 -12.68 21.82 14.62
N ILE A 96 -11.65 22.20 15.38
CA ILE A 96 -10.41 22.76 14.81
C ILE A 96 -9.67 21.68 14.03
N GLY A 97 -9.58 20.47 14.61
CA GLY A 97 -8.97 19.32 13.95
C GLY A 97 -9.74 18.89 12.70
N MET A 98 -11.08 18.87 12.78
CA MET A 98 -11.94 18.51 11.66
C MET A 98 -11.79 19.50 10.51
N ARG A 99 -11.87 20.81 10.78
CA ARG A 99 -11.68 21.85 9.77
C ARG A 99 -10.30 21.78 9.10
N LEU A 100 -9.25 21.47 9.86
CA LEU A 100 -7.92 21.29 9.29
C LEU A 100 -7.90 20.08 8.34
N LEU A 101 -8.49 18.95 8.74
CA LEU A 101 -8.54 17.76 7.89
C LEU A 101 -9.43 17.95 6.66
N GLU A 102 -10.52 18.69 6.77
CA GLU A 102 -11.34 19.09 5.63
C GLU A 102 -10.53 19.96 4.65
N ARG A 103 -9.79 20.95 5.16
CA ARG A 103 -8.89 21.76 4.33
C ARG A 103 -7.82 20.90 3.63
N VAL A 104 -7.22 19.94 4.36
CA VAL A 104 -6.24 18.99 3.78
C VAL A 104 -6.89 18.13 2.71
N ARG A 105 -8.12 17.65 2.93
CA ARG A 105 -8.88 16.87 1.95
C ARG A 105 -9.08 17.68 0.68
N ASP A 106 -9.58 18.91 0.81
CA ASP A 106 -9.92 19.75 -0.34
C ASP A 106 -8.65 20.12 -1.15
N ASP A 107 -7.53 20.40 -0.47
CA ASP A 107 -6.23 20.67 -1.12
C ASP A 107 -5.62 19.43 -1.82
N LEU A 108 -6.00 18.22 -1.40
CA LEU A 108 -5.51 16.94 -1.92
C LEU A 108 -6.51 16.21 -2.82
N GLU A 109 -7.73 16.71 -2.96
CA GLU A 109 -8.77 16.19 -3.87
C GLU A 109 -8.29 15.90 -5.29
N PRO A 110 -7.43 16.73 -5.94
CA PRO A 110 -6.92 16.40 -7.27
C PRO A 110 -5.96 15.20 -7.30
N HIS A 111 -5.27 14.90 -6.19
CA HIS A 111 -4.22 13.87 -6.14
C HIS A 111 -4.66 12.56 -5.47
N GLY A 112 -5.63 12.63 -4.56
CA GLY A 112 -6.04 11.50 -3.74
C GLY A 112 -7.54 11.43 -3.51
N GLN A 113 -8.01 10.24 -3.13
CA GLN A 113 -9.37 10.00 -2.67
C GLN A 113 -9.33 9.62 -1.20
N VAL A 114 -10.29 10.13 -0.41
CA VAL A 114 -10.45 9.75 0.98
C VAL A 114 -10.89 8.28 1.04
N GLU A 115 -10.05 7.44 1.64
CA GLU A 115 -10.37 6.03 1.91
C GLU A 115 -11.02 5.89 3.28
N GLN A 116 -10.52 6.66 4.26
CA GLN A 116 -11.06 6.69 5.61
C GLN A 116 -11.29 8.14 6.04
N MET A 117 -12.56 8.47 6.31
CA MET A 117 -12.95 9.78 6.84
C MET A 117 -12.28 10.05 8.21
N PRO A 118 -12.11 11.33 8.60
CA PRO A 118 -11.58 11.71 9.90
C PRO A 118 -12.30 10.99 11.04
N ARG A 119 -11.58 10.15 11.77
CA ARG A 119 -12.09 9.47 12.96
C ARG A 119 -11.20 9.74 14.15
N LEU A 120 -11.82 9.93 15.30
CA LEU A 120 -11.12 10.10 16.57
C LEU A 120 -10.77 8.73 17.15
N GLU A 121 -9.48 8.45 17.23
CA GLU A 121 -8.89 7.28 17.88
C GLU A 121 -8.12 7.72 19.13
N GLY A 122 -8.78 7.64 20.28
CA GLY A 122 -8.21 8.03 21.57
C GLY A 122 -7.91 9.53 21.67
N ARG A 123 -6.62 9.91 21.57
CA ARG A 123 -6.17 11.31 21.61
C ARG A 123 -5.67 11.81 20.25
N GLN A 124 -5.97 11.07 19.19
CA GLN A 124 -5.57 11.41 17.83
C GLN A 124 -6.80 11.37 16.92
N MET A 125 -6.81 12.24 15.91
CA MET A 125 -7.76 12.16 14.81
C MET A 125 -7.00 11.75 13.56
N ILE A 126 -7.48 10.70 12.91
CA ILE A 126 -6.78 10.05 11.80
C ILE A 126 -7.67 10.10 10.57
N MET A 127 -7.06 10.43 9.43
CA MET A 127 -7.67 10.38 8.10
C MET A 127 -6.70 9.66 7.16
N VAL A 128 -7.21 8.80 6.29
CA VAL A 128 -6.38 8.09 5.30
C VAL A 128 -6.84 8.46 3.90
N LEU A 129 -5.90 8.93 3.08
CA LEU A 129 -6.08 9.17 1.67
C LEU A 129 -5.34 8.10 0.86
N SER A 130 -6.00 7.62 -0.17
CA SER A 130 -5.42 6.73 -1.17
C SER A 130 -5.13 7.52 -2.45
N PRO A 131 -4.06 7.19 -3.17
CA PRO A 131 -3.72 7.86 -4.41
C PRO A 131 -4.82 7.61 -5.45
N ARG A 132 -5.23 8.64 -6.19
CA ARG A 132 -6.11 8.43 -7.33
C ARG A 132 -5.32 7.65 -8.38
N LYS A 133 -5.86 6.50 -8.81
CA LYS A 133 -5.28 5.75 -9.93
C LYS A 133 -5.24 6.69 -11.14
N LYS A 134 -4.04 6.97 -11.67
CA LYS A 134 -3.89 7.60 -12.99
C LYS A 134 -4.63 6.68 -13.97
N LYS A 135 -5.68 7.22 -14.58
CA LYS A 135 -6.52 6.54 -15.56
C LYS A 135 -5.71 6.30 -16.84
#